data_AF-A0A085WQD4-F1
#
_entry.id   AF-A0A085WQD4-F1
#
_cell.length_a   1.000
_cell.length_b   1.000
_cell.length_c   1.000
_cell.angle_alpha   90.00
_cell.angle_beta   90.00
_cell.angle_gamma   90.00
#
_symmetry.space_group_name_H-M   'P 1'
#
loop_
_entity.id
_entity.type
_entity.pdbx_description
1 polymer ?
#
loop_
_entity_poly.entity_id
_entity_poly.type
_entity_poly.pdbx_seq_one_letter_code
_entity_poly.pdbx_strand_id
1 'polypeptide(L)'
;MTAERRRPECEPIPVPHAGEDDPHNQCADQFPPNRYPGNDVLVDGKRFDALQVGVRVLWEIKTHRFDTYNAFIRRQTILEQVPLLQEERDKAEACGYGFVVGVSTQEHKNALLERDFTLNIVVTGCKR
;
A
#
# COMPACT_ATOMS: atom_id res chain seq x y z
N MET A 1 -7.59 8.31 32.64
CA MET A 1 -7.29 7.97 31.24
C MET A 1 -6.34 9.02 30.73
N THR A 2 -5.04 8.74 30.76
CA THR A 2 -4.04 9.63 30.15
C THR A 2 -4.27 9.57 28.65
N ALA A 3 -4.59 10.69 28.01
CA ALA A 3 -4.50 10.80 26.57
C ALA A 3 -3.04 10.48 26.20
N GLU A 4 -2.78 9.29 25.66
CA GLU A 4 -1.54 9.06 24.92
C GLU A 4 -1.45 10.22 23.93
N ARG A 5 -0.44 11.08 24.10
CA ARG A 5 -0.15 12.12 23.13
C ARG A 5 0.04 11.38 21.81
N ARG A 6 -0.84 11.66 20.83
CA ARG A 6 -0.65 11.17 19.47
C ARG A 6 0.79 11.51 19.08
N ARG A 7 1.58 10.48 18.79
CA ARG A 7 2.94 10.59 18.30
C ARG A 7 2.91 11.51 17.07
N PRO A 8 3.54 12.70 17.09
CA PRO A 8 3.45 13.64 15.98
C PRO A 8 3.87 13.04 14.63
N GLU A 9 4.81 12.10 14.67
CA GLU A 9 5.25 11.32 13.51
C GLU A 9 4.15 10.43 12.91
N CYS A 10 3.09 10.10 13.65
CA CYS A 10 1.95 9.32 13.19
C CYS A 10 0.83 10.15 12.57
N GLU A 11 0.95 11.49 12.56
CA GLU A 11 0.01 12.33 11.84
C GLU A 11 0.31 12.27 10.32
N PRO A 12 -0.73 12.12 9.47
CA PRO A 12 -0.51 11.91 8.04
C PRO A 12 -0.11 13.23 7.38
N ILE A 13 1.02 13.22 6.67
CA ILE A 13 1.52 14.38 5.93
C ILE A 13 1.42 14.07 4.42
N PRO A 14 0.53 14.74 3.67
CA PRO A 14 0.49 14.56 2.22
C PRO A 14 1.78 15.08 1.59
N VAL A 15 2.34 14.32 0.67
CA VAL A 15 3.53 14.70 -0.10
C VAL A 15 3.34 14.34 -1.58
N PRO A 16 3.92 15.10 -2.52
CA PRO A 16 3.83 14.75 -3.94
C PRO A 16 4.33 13.32 -4.18
N HIS A 17 3.68 12.60 -5.09
CA HIS A 17 4.06 11.23 -5.45
C HIS A 17 5.55 11.11 -5.73
N ALA A 18 6.17 10.04 -5.24
CA ALA A 18 7.62 9.84 -5.36
C ALA A 18 8.08 9.50 -6.79
N GLY A 19 7.20 9.03 -7.68
CA GLY A 19 7.54 8.54 -9.02
C GLY A 19 6.71 9.12 -10.16
N GLU A 20 7.29 9.12 -11.36
CA GLU A 20 6.67 9.55 -12.63
C GLU A 20 5.86 8.41 -13.30
N ASP A 21 5.09 7.66 -12.51
CA ASP A 21 4.27 6.54 -12.99
C ASP A 21 2.79 6.92 -12.98
N ASP A 22 2.35 7.60 -14.05
CA ASP A 22 0.97 8.13 -14.14
C ASP A 22 -0.11 7.05 -13.94
N PRO A 23 -0.04 5.85 -14.56
CA PRO A 23 -1.01 4.78 -14.29
C PRO A 23 -1.05 4.32 -12.83
N HIS A 24 0.09 4.28 -12.15
CA HIS A 24 0.16 3.95 -10.73
C HIS A 24 -0.48 5.04 -9.87
N ASN A 25 -0.03 6.28 -10.06
CA ASN A 25 -0.51 7.43 -9.29
C ASN A 25 -2.02 7.62 -9.47
N GLN A 26 -2.51 7.48 -10.71
CA GLN A 26 -3.94 7.53 -10.99
C GLN A 26 -4.72 6.43 -10.26
N CYS A 27 -4.16 5.22 -10.14
CA CYS A 27 -4.80 4.16 -9.36
C CYS A 27 -4.81 4.49 -7.87
N ALA A 28 -3.68 4.94 -7.32
CA ALA A 28 -3.55 5.33 -5.91
C ALA A 28 -4.52 6.45 -5.53
N ASP A 29 -4.77 7.39 -6.43
CA ASP A 29 -5.73 8.47 -6.22
C ASP A 29 -7.19 8.01 -6.15
N GLN A 30 -7.53 6.93 -6.85
CA GLN A 30 -8.91 6.48 -7.02
C GLN A 30 -9.28 5.28 -6.14
N PHE A 31 -8.33 4.38 -5.84
CA PHE A 31 -8.60 3.10 -5.20
C PHE A 31 -7.77 2.89 -3.92
N PRO A 32 -8.43 2.91 -2.74
CA PRO A 32 -9.78 3.42 -2.48
C PRO A 32 -9.79 4.95 -2.69
N PRO A 33 -10.93 5.65 -2.50
CA PRO A 33 -10.91 7.11 -2.53
C PRO A 33 -9.82 7.66 -1.60
N ASN A 34 -8.77 8.24 -2.21
CA ASN A 34 -7.63 8.81 -1.50
C ASN A 34 -8.07 10.13 -0.86
N ARG A 35 -7.71 10.34 0.41
CA ARG A 35 -7.95 11.59 1.14
C ARG A 35 -7.15 12.74 0.56
N TYR A 36 -6.02 12.45 -0.08
CA TYR A 36 -5.12 13.44 -0.67
C TYR A 36 -4.79 13.10 -2.12
N PRO A 37 -5.74 13.18 -3.07
CA PRO A 37 -5.45 12.92 -4.47
C PRO A 37 -4.27 13.77 -4.99
N GLY A 38 -3.42 13.18 -5.83
CA GLY A 38 -2.15 13.72 -6.31
C GLY A 38 -0.99 13.62 -5.33
N ASN A 39 -1.17 12.93 -4.20
CA ASN A 39 -0.16 12.81 -3.14
C ASN A 39 -0.07 11.39 -2.57
N ASP A 40 1.15 10.99 -2.23
CA ASP A 40 1.42 9.96 -1.23
C ASP A 40 1.13 10.53 0.17
N VAL A 41 1.18 9.68 1.18
CA VAL A 41 1.08 10.08 2.60
C VAL A 41 2.27 9.57 3.38
N LEU A 42 2.96 10.49 4.07
CA LEU A 42 4.00 10.16 5.04
C LEU A 42 3.39 9.89 6.42
N VAL A 43 3.71 8.74 6.99
CA VAL A 43 3.42 8.34 8.38
C VAL A 43 4.63 7.61 8.95
N ASP A 44 5.12 8.02 10.12
CA ASP A 44 6.33 7.47 10.78
C ASP A 44 7.55 7.43 9.83
N GLY A 45 7.70 8.50 9.04
CA GLY A 45 8.77 8.64 8.04
C GLY A 45 8.64 7.71 6.82
N LYS A 46 7.56 6.92 6.71
CA LYS A 46 7.31 6.01 5.58
C LYS A 46 6.23 6.57 4.66
N ARG A 47 6.46 6.47 3.35
CA ARG A 47 5.48 6.81 2.32
C ARG A 47 4.53 5.64 2.10
N PHE A 48 3.26 5.97 1.95
CA PHE A 48 2.18 5.10 1.54
C PHE A 48 1.45 5.78 0.37
N ASP A 49 0.95 5.01 -0.58
CA ASP A 49 0.35 5.54 -1.81
C ASP A 49 -0.97 6.28 -1.58
N ALA A 50 -1.72 5.91 -0.54
CA ALA A 50 -2.95 6.62 -0.17
C ALA A 50 -3.32 6.49 1.31
N LEU A 51 -4.06 7.49 1.79
CA LEU A 51 -4.86 7.39 3.02
C LEU A 51 -6.33 7.36 2.64
N GLN A 52 -7.06 6.33 3.05
CA GLN A 52 -8.47 6.20 2.71
C GLN A 52 -9.35 7.30 3.34
N VAL A 53 -10.30 7.83 2.58
CA VAL A 53 -11.30 8.79 3.09
C VAL A 53 -12.16 8.16 4.20
N GLY A 54 -12.39 8.91 5.26
CA GLY A 54 -13.31 8.54 6.35
C GLY A 54 -12.81 7.50 7.34
N VAL A 55 -11.70 6.81 7.05
CA VAL A 55 -11.10 5.80 7.94
C VAL A 55 -9.59 6.00 8.06
N ARG A 56 -8.95 5.39 9.08
CA ARG A 56 -7.50 5.42 9.27
C ARG A 56 -6.88 4.17 8.65
N VAL A 57 -6.89 4.07 7.32
CA VAL A 57 -6.31 2.94 6.58
C VAL A 57 -5.36 3.47 5.52
N LEU A 58 -4.10 3.06 5.61
CA LEU A 58 -3.03 3.36 4.66
C LEU A 58 -2.96 2.26 3.59
N TRP A 59 -2.59 2.65 2.38
CA TRP A 59 -2.57 1.76 1.23
C TRP A 59 -1.22 1.76 0.54
N GLU A 60 -0.83 0.57 0.08
CA GLU A 60 0.22 0.37 -0.91
C GLU A 60 -0.41 -0.25 -2.17
N ILE A 61 -0.07 0.25 -3.35
CA ILE A 61 -0.66 -0.09 -4.65
C ILE A 61 0.40 -0.74 -5.55
N LYS A 62 0.02 -1.84 -6.19
CA LYS A 62 0.85 -2.56 -7.16
C LYS A 62 0.07 -2.69 -8.47
N THR A 63 0.42 -1.86 -9.44
CA THR A 63 -0.24 -1.79 -10.76
C THR A 63 0.36 -2.70 -11.84
N HIS A 64 1.45 -3.40 -11.54
CA HIS A 64 2.09 -4.29 -12.49
C HIS A 64 1.22 -5.49 -12.88
N ARG A 65 1.26 -5.86 -14.17
CA ARG A 65 0.69 -7.09 -14.73
C ARG A 65 1.43 -8.36 -14.29
N PHE A 66 1.40 -8.65 -12.99
CA PHE A 66 2.03 -9.85 -12.39
C PHE A 66 1.63 -11.16 -13.08
N ASP A 67 0.41 -11.24 -13.60
CA ASP A 67 -0.12 -12.35 -14.38
C ASP A 67 0.65 -12.61 -15.69
N THR A 68 1.36 -11.61 -16.22
CA THR A 68 2.16 -11.75 -17.45
C THR A 68 3.61 -12.18 -17.19
N TYR A 69 4.05 -12.16 -15.94
CA TYR A 69 5.41 -12.56 -15.59
C TYR A 69 5.60 -14.06 -15.72
N ASN A 70 6.79 -14.47 -16.18
CA ASN A 70 7.22 -15.85 -16.11
C ASN A 70 7.42 -16.29 -14.64
N ALA A 71 7.48 -17.60 -14.41
CA ALA A 71 7.55 -18.16 -13.06
C ALA A 71 8.75 -17.66 -12.23
N PHE A 72 9.91 -17.46 -12.86
CA PHE A 72 11.09 -16.95 -12.17
C PHE A 72 10.87 -15.52 -11.66
N ILE A 73 10.37 -14.63 -12.53
CA ILE A 73 10.11 -13.24 -12.17
C ILE A 73 9.02 -13.14 -11.11
N ARG A 74 7.92 -13.91 -11.22
CA ARG A 74 6.88 -13.96 -10.18
C ARG A 74 7.48 -14.31 -8.81
N ARG A 75 8.36 -15.32 -8.74
CA ARG A 75 9.01 -15.72 -7.50
C ARG A 75 9.86 -14.61 -6.92
N GLN A 76 10.70 -13.96 -7.72
CA GLN A 76 11.55 -12.86 -7.24
C GLN A 76 10.70 -11.68 -6.76
N THR A 77 9.67 -11.29 -7.52
CA THR A 77 8.76 -10.20 -7.13
C THR A 77 8.12 -10.45 -5.77
N ILE A 78 7.65 -11.67 -5.48
CA ILE A 78 7.05 -11.98 -4.17
C ILE A 78 8.10 -11.99 -3.05
N LEU A 79 9.29 -12.52 -3.31
CA LEU A 79 10.38 -12.53 -2.34
C LEU A 79 10.85 -11.12 -1.96
N GLU A 80 10.84 -10.19 -2.91
CA GLU A 80 11.18 -8.79 -2.68
C GLU A 80 10.04 -8.01 -2.01
N GLN A 81 8.80 -8.22 -2.43
CA GLN A 81 7.67 -7.43 -1.94
C GLN A 81 7.25 -7.77 -0.52
N VAL A 82 7.20 -9.04 -0.14
CA VAL A 82 6.61 -9.44 1.15
C VAL A 82 7.32 -8.78 2.35
N PRO A 83 8.66 -8.76 2.44
CA PRO A 83 9.33 -8.08 3.55
C PRO A 83 9.01 -6.58 3.64
N LEU A 84 8.90 -5.90 2.50
CA LEU A 84 8.57 -4.47 2.44
C LEU A 84 7.12 -4.21 2.89
N LEU A 85 6.18 -5.03 2.42
CA LEU A 85 4.76 -4.94 2.81
C LEU A 85 4.57 -5.24 4.31
N GLN A 86 5.37 -6.14 4.88
CA GLN A 86 5.37 -6.42 6.31
C GLN A 86 5.88 -5.22 7.10
N GLU A 87 6.99 -4.59 6.68
CA GLU A 87 7.51 -3.37 7.31
C GLU A 87 6.49 -2.22 7.25
N GLU A 88 5.83 -2.04 6.11
CA GLU A 88 4.77 -1.05 5.90
C GLU A 88 3.58 -1.26 6.81
N ARG A 89 3.09 -2.50 6.89
CA ARG A 89 2.03 -2.89 7.82
C ARG A 89 2.42 -2.58 9.26
N ASP A 90 3.59 -3.03 9.69
CA ASP A 90 4.04 -2.89 11.08
C ASP A 90 4.16 -1.40 11.47
N LYS A 91 4.65 -0.55 10.55
CA LYS A 91 4.68 0.92 10.74
C LYS A 91 3.29 1.55 10.80
N ALA A 92 2.39 1.15 9.91
CA ALA A 92 1.00 1.62 9.90
C ALA A 92 0.29 1.27 11.23
N GLU A 93 0.41 0.00 11.65
CA GLU A 93 -0.21 -0.53 12.87
C GLU A 93 0.37 0.12 14.13
N ALA A 94 1.68 0.36 14.19
CA ALA A 94 2.33 1.08 15.30
C ALA A 94 1.82 2.53 15.46
N CYS A 95 1.24 3.12 14.40
CA CYS A 95 0.60 4.43 14.40
C CYS A 95 -0.95 4.36 14.47
N GLY A 96 -1.51 3.18 14.71
CA GLY A 96 -2.95 2.97 14.83
C GLY A 96 -3.71 3.12 13.52
N TYR A 97 -3.06 2.86 12.38
CA TYR A 97 -3.71 2.72 11.08
C TYR A 97 -3.92 1.24 10.75
N GLY A 98 -4.97 0.94 9.99
CA GLY A 98 -5.00 -0.29 9.20
C GLY A 98 -4.10 -0.17 7.98
N PHE A 99 -3.73 -1.30 7.38
CA PHE A 99 -2.94 -1.36 6.16
C PHE A 99 -3.58 -2.30 5.14
N VAL A 100 -3.62 -1.87 3.87
CA VAL A 100 -4.17 -2.66 2.76
C VAL A 100 -3.26 -2.58 1.56
N VAL A 101 -3.10 -3.71 0.87
CA VAL A 101 -2.36 -3.79 -0.38
C VAL A 101 -3.36 -3.91 -1.55
N GLY A 102 -3.33 -2.96 -2.46
CA GLY A 102 -4.07 -3.03 -3.72
C GLY A 102 -3.20 -3.67 -4.81
N VAL A 103 -3.67 -4.75 -5.43
CA VAL A 103 -2.96 -5.40 -6.55
C VAL A 103 -3.82 -5.45 -7.81
N SER A 104 -3.16 -5.53 -8.96
CA SER A 104 -3.84 -5.51 -10.27
C SER A 104 -4.61 -6.80 -10.61
N THR A 105 -4.15 -7.93 -10.08
CA THR A 105 -4.58 -9.26 -10.52
C THR A 105 -4.81 -10.20 -9.35
N GLN A 106 -5.69 -11.19 -9.56
CA GLN A 106 -5.98 -12.21 -8.56
C GLN A 106 -4.76 -13.12 -8.31
N GLU A 107 -3.96 -13.37 -9.35
CA GLU A 107 -2.73 -14.15 -9.29
C GLU A 107 -1.72 -13.51 -8.34
N HIS A 108 -1.58 -12.18 -8.39
CA HIS A 108 -0.68 -11.46 -7.48
C HIS A 108 -1.17 -11.54 -6.04
N LYS A 109 -2.48 -11.33 -5.82
CA LYS A 109 -3.11 -11.48 -4.51
C LYS A 109 -2.84 -12.87 -3.92
N ASN A 110 -3.09 -13.91 -4.71
CA ASN A 110 -2.91 -15.29 -4.26
C ASN A 110 -1.44 -15.57 -3.91
N ALA A 111 -0.50 -15.12 -4.75
CA ALA A 111 0.92 -15.35 -4.52
C ALA A 111 1.46 -14.62 -3.28
N LEU A 112 0.96 -13.42 -2.98
CA LEU A 112 1.30 -12.72 -1.73
C LEU A 112 0.70 -13.44 -0.51
N LEU A 113 -0.57 -13.85 -0.58
CA LEU A 113 -1.24 -14.57 0.53
C LEU A 113 -0.66 -15.96 0.80
N GLU A 114 -0.12 -16.63 -0.22
CA GLU A 114 0.61 -17.89 -0.03
C GLU A 114 1.87 -17.69 0.82
N ARG A 115 2.51 -16.52 0.69
CA ARG A 115 3.75 -16.21 1.40
C ARG A 115 3.52 -15.56 2.77
N ASP A 116 2.49 -14.74 2.90
CA ASP A 116 1.99 -14.17 4.15
C ASP A 116 0.47 -13.98 4.10
N PHE A 117 -0.25 -14.91 4.73
CA PHE A 117 -1.71 -14.91 4.77
C PHE A 117 -2.31 -13.82 5.68
N THR A 118 -1.47 -13.10 6.44
CA THR A 118 -1.92 -12.04 7.35
C THR A 118 -2.07 -10.68 6.65
N LEU A 119 -1.55 -10.55 5.42
CA LEU A 119 -1.72 -9.34 4.61
C LEU A 119 -3.19 -9.16 4.19
N ASN A 120 -3.70 -7.94 4.30
CA ASN A 120 -5.01 -7.58 3.75
C ASN A 120 -4.85 -7.10 2.31
N ILE A 121 -5.32 -7.90 1.35
CA ILE A 121 -5.06 -7.66 -0.09
C ILE A 121 -6.37 -7.55 -0.87
N VAL A 122 -6.50 -6.48 -1.66
CA VAL A 122 -7.65 -6.20 -2.52
C VAL A 122 -7.19 -6.19 -3.98
N VAL A 123 -7.99 -6.78 -4.88
CA VAL A 123 -7.75 -6.66 -6.32
C VAL A 123 -8.42 -5.36 -6.80
N THR A 124 -7.61 -4.38 -7.21
CA THR A 124 -8.10 -3.08 -7.70
C THR A 124 -8.45 -3.13 -9.18
N GLY A 125 -7.81 -4.02 -9.95
CA GLY A 125 -7.99 -4.11 -11.40
C GLY A 125 -7.34 -2.99 -12.20
N CYS A 126 -6.71 -2.01 -11.54
CA CYS A 126 -5.82 -1.05 -12.17
C CYS A 126 -4.68 -1.79 -12.86
N LYS A 127 -4.31 -1.39 -14.07
CA LYS A 127 -3.25 -2.06 -14.83
C LYS A 127 -2.31 -1.01 -15.40
N ARG A 128 -1.01 -1.26 -15.23
CA ARG A 128 0.10 -0.58 -15.87
C ARG A 128 0.77 -1.52 -16.87
#